data_AF-A0A672I8B0-F1
#
_entry.id   AF-A0A672I8B0-F1
#
_cell.length_a   1.000
_cell.length_b   1.000
_cell.length_c   1.000
_cell.angle_alpha   90.00
_cell.angle_beta   90.00
_cell.angle_gamma   90.00
#
_symmetry.space_group_name_H-M   'P 1'
#
loop_
_entity.id
_entity.type
_entity.pdbx_description
1 polymer ?
#
loop_
_entity_poly.entity_id
_entity_poly.type
_entity_poly.pdbx_seq_one_letter_code
_entity_poly.pdbx_strand_id
1 'polypeptide(L)'
;MFSCGSIDITPDGMKAIVTLSSGDMRRSLNILQSTSMAYEKVTEDTVYTCTGHPLRSDIANILDWCLNKDFTTAYKQILHLKTLKGLALNDILTEIHLLVHRVDFPPAVRISLLIKLADVEHRLASGTSEKIQLSSMVAAFQAVRDIVVSEAS
;
A
#
# COMPACT_ATOMS: atom_id res chain seq x y z
N MET A 1 -18.41 11.29 -34.69
CA MET A 1 -17.13 12.02 -34.52
C MET A 1 -16.43 11.42 -33.30
N PHE A 2 -15.73 10.30 -33.47
CA PHE A 2 -14.87 9.73 -32.44
C PHE A 2 -13.46 10.28 -32.66
N SER A 3 -13.19 11.47 -32.11
CA SER A 3 -11.83 11.96 -32.02
C SER A 3 -11.18 11.24 -30.83
N CYS A 4 -10.65 10.04 -31.09
CA CYS A 4 -9.72 9.37 -30.18
C CYS A 4 -8.42 10.19 -30.24
N GLY A 5 -8.42 11.30 -29.51
CA GLY A 5 -7.29 12.21 -29.41
C GLY A 5 -6.08 11.45 -28.88
N SER A 6 -4.92 11.77 -29.45
CA SER A 6 -3.58 11.40 -29.00
C SER A 6 -3.48 11.34 -27.47
N ILE A 7 -3.64 10.15 -26.89
CA ILE A 7 -3.44 9.95 -25.46
C ILE A 7 -1.94 9.98 -25.22
N ASP A 8 -1.48 10.99 -24.50
CA ASP A 8 -0.07 11.21 -24.23
C ASP A 8 0.36 10.30 -23.06
N ILE A 9 0.74 9.07 -23.38
CA ILE A 9 1.08 8.01 -22.41
C ILE A 9 2.59 7.82 -22.36
N THR A 10 3.17 7.89 -21.16
CA THR A 10 4.57 7.50 -20.96
C THR A 10 4.71 5.98 -20.88
N PRO A 11 5.86 5.41 -21.29
CA PRO A 11 6.10 3.96 -21.16
C PRO A 11 5.95 3.46 -19.71
N ASP A 12 6.33 4.28 -18.72
CA ASP A 12 6.16 3.97 -17.31
C ASP A 12 4.68 3.95 -16.88
N GLY A 13 3.87 4.89 -17.39
CA GLY A 13 2.42 4.91 -17.18
C GLY A 13 1.75 3.66 -17.75
N MET A 14 2.16 3.21 -18.94
CA MET A 14 1.66 1.96 -19.52
C MET A 14 2.03 0.74 -18.68
N LYS A 15 3.27 0.67 -18.17
CA LYS A 15 3.70 -0.41 -17.28
C LYS A 15 2.94 -0.42 -15.96
N ALA A 16 2.66 0.75 -15.39
CA ALA A 16 1.86 0.90 -14.19
C ALA A 16 0.43 0.40 -14.40
N ILE A 17 -0.22 0.76 -15.51
CA ILE A 17 -1.55 0.26 -15.87
C ILE A 17 -1.53 -1.26 -15.96
N VAL A 18 -0.59 -1.87 -16.69
CA VAL A 18 -0.52 -3.33 -16.84
C VAL A 18 -0.32 -4.01 -15.47
N THR A 19 0.52 -3.43 -14.62
CA THR A 19 0.80 -3.97 -13.27
C THR A 19 -0.45 -3.92 -12.39
N LEU A 20 -1.15 -2.78 -12.35
CA LEU A 20 -2.37 -2.59 -11.55
C LEU A 20 -3.58 -3.36 -12.09
N SER A 21 -3.56 -3.68 -13.38
CA SER A 21 -4.64 -4.41 -14.03
C SER A 21 -4.58 -5.91 -13.77
N SER A 22 -3.43 -6.45 -13.31
CA SER A 22 -3.21 -7.87 -13.05
C SER A 22 -3.65 -8.80 -14.20
N GLY A 23 -3.55 -8.32 -15.45
CA GLY A 23 -3.98 -9.05 -16.66
C GLY A 23 -5.46 -8.93 -17.03
N ASP A 24 -6.28 -8.20 -16.28
CA ASP A 24 -7.68 -7.91 -16.64
C ASP A 24 -7.77 -6.72 -17.61
N MET A 25 -8.15 -7.00 -18.86
CA MET A 25 -8.31 -6.00 -19.92
C MET A 25 -9.41 -4.96 -19.64
N ARG A 26 -10.48 -5.34 -18.93
CA ARG A 26 -11.55 -4.40 -18.54
C ARG A 26 -11.01 -3.41 -17.51
N ARG A 27 -10.25 -3.91 -16.53
CA ARG A 27 -9.61 -3.06 -15.52
C ARG A 27 -8.62 -2.09 -16.16
N SER A 28 -7.78 -2.54 -17.09
CA SER A 28 -6.81 -1.67 -17.78
C SER A 28 -7.47 -0.54 -18.56
N LEU A 29 -8.59 -0.81 -19.24
CA LEU A 29 -9.32 0.21 -20.00
C LEU A 29 -9.97 1.24 -19.08
N ASN A 30 -10.56 0.80 -17.97
CA ASN A 30 -11.16 1.71 -16.99
C ASN A 30 -10.10 2.64 -16.40
N ILE A 31 -8.94 2.11 -16.00
CA ILE A 31 -7.85 2.91 -15.45
C ILE A 31 -7.34 3.92 -16.49
N LEU A 32 -7.13 3.50 -17.73
CA LEU A 32 -6.66 4.37 -18.81
C LEU A 32 -7.65 5.51 -19.08
N GLN A 33 -8.94 5.19 -19.20
CA GLN A 33 -9.99 6.16 -19.44
C GLN A 33 -10.12 7.15 -18.28
N SER A 34 -10.19 6.68 -17.04
CA SER A 34 -10.28 7.54 -15.86
C SER A 34 -9.06 8.46 -15.74
N THR A 35 -7.86 7.94 -16.00
CA THR A 35 -6.63 8.74 -15.92
C THR A 35 -6.56 9.77 -17.03
N SER A 36 -6.90 9.42 -18.27
CA SER A 36 -6.93 10.34 -19.42
C SER A 36 -8.03 11.41 -19.32
N MET A 37 -9.11 11.14 -18.57
CA MET A 37 -10.16 12.13 -18.30
C MET A 37 -9.78 13.08 -17.15
N ALA A 38 -9.02 12.60 -16.16
CA ALA A 38 -8.59 13.38 -15.01
C ALA A 38 -7.32 14.20 -15.28
N TYR A 39 -6.43 13.72 -16.15
CA TYR A 39 -5.13 14.31 -16.44
C TYR A 39 -4.87 14.32 -17.95
N GLU A 40 -4.19 15.37 -18.42
CA GLU A 40 -3.82 15.53 -19.83
C GLU A 40 -2.72 14.54 -20.26
N LYS A 41 -1.85 14.14 -19.32
CA LYS A 41 -0.73 13.20 -19.54
C LYS A 41 -0.82 12.01 -18.61
N VAL A 42 -0.70 10.80 -19.17
CA VAL A 42 -0.76 9.54 -18.42
C VAL A 42 0.66 9.12 -18.03
N THR A 43 0.99 9.35 -16.76
CA THR A 43 2.26 8.96 -16.10
C THR A 43 2.00 7.93 -15.00
N GLU A 44 3.04 7.24 -14.52
CA GLU A 44 2.94 6.30 -13.40
C GLU A 44 2.24 6.94 -12.18
N ASP A 45 2.68 8.12 -11.76
CA ASP A 45 2.13 8.82 -10.59
C ASP A 45 0.63 9.15 -10.75
N THR A 46 0.23 9.64 -11.92
CA THR A 46 -1.19 9.93 -12.21
C THR A 46 -2.06 8.68 -12.23
N VAL A 47 -1.52 7.54 -12.66
CA VAL A 47 -2.23 6.25 -12.69
C VAL A 47 -2.43 5.71 -11.27
N TYR A 48 -1.37 5.71 -10.45
CA TYR A 48 -1.46 5.30 -9.04
C TYR A 48 -2.41 6.22 -8.25
N THR A 49 -2.32 7.54 -8.46
CA THR A 49 -3.22 8.52 -7.81
C THR A 49 -4.68 8.32 -8.23
N CYS A 50 -4.95 8.10 -9.52
CA CYS A 50 -6.31 7.92 -10.02
C CYS A 50 -6.95 6.61 -9.54
N THR A 51 -6.14 5.57 -9.32
CA THR A 51 -6.61 4.26 -8.81
C THR A 51 -6.72 4.19 -7.29
N GLY A 52 -6.22 5.21 -6.56
CA GLY A 52 -6.16 5.18 -5.10
C GLY A 52 -5.17 4.13 -4.57
N HIS A 53 -4.30 3.61 -5.42
CA HIS A 53 -3.32 2.61 -5.04
C HIS A 53 -2.07 3.29 -4.46
N PRO A 54 -1.52 2.81 -3.34
CA PRO A 54 -0.34 3.41 -2.74
C PRO A 54 0.88 3.33 -3.65
N LEU A 55 1.68 4.40 -3.66
CA LEU A 55 2.98 4.44 -4.32
C LEU A 55 4.00 3.65 -3.49
N ARG A 56 5.03 3.11 -4.14
CA ARG A 56 6.13 2.39 -3.44
C ARG A 56 6.82 3.27 -2.39
N SER A 57 6.98 4.57 -2.68
CA SER A 57 7.54 5.54 -1.75
C SER A 57 6.67 5.72 -0.50
N ASP A 58 5.35 5.74 -0.66
CA ASP A 58 4.40 5.83 0.46
C ASP A 58 4.48 4.60 1.36
N ILE A 59 4.53 3.40 0.77
CA ILE A 59 4.64 2.15 1.52
C ILE A 59 5.97 2.07 2.27
N ALA A 60 7.07 2.50 1.65
CA ALA A 60 8.38 2.59 2.33
C ALA A 60 8.33 3.54 3.53
N ASN A 61 7.67 4.70 3.39
CA ASN A 61 7.47 5.64 4.49
C ASN A 61 6.61 5.04 5.61
N ILE A 62 5.54 4.31 5.27
CA ILE A 62 4.69 3.63 6.26
C ILE A 62 5.51 2.60 7.04
N LEU A 63 6.31 1.78 6.36
CA LEU A 63 7.18 0.80 7.02
C LEU A 63 8.19 1.50 7.95
N ASP A 64 8.84 2.56 7.47
CA ASP A 64 9.80 3.35 8.24
C ASP A 64 9.16 3.93 9.52
N TRP A 65 7.95 4.48 9.42
CA TRP A 65 7.22 4.96 10.59
C TRP A 65 6.84 3.85 11.56
N CYS A 66 6.42 2.68 11.05
CA CYS A 66 6.09 1.52 11.87
C CYS A 66 7.30 0.97 12.64
N LEU A 67 8.50 1.04 12.06
CA LEU A 67 9.73 0.51 12.67
C LEU A 67 10.42 1.53 13.58
N ASN A 68 10.48 2.81 13.18
CA ASN A 68 11.31 3.81 13.86
C ASN A 68 10.55 4.74 14.81
N LYS A 69 9.23 4.96 14.62
CA LYS A 69 8.45 5.91 15.42
C LYS A 69 7.68 5.23 16.55
N ASP A 70 7.19 6.05 17.49
CA ASP A 70 6.24 5.60 18.51
C ASP A 70 4.88 5.27 17.89
N PHE A 71 4.11 4.41 18.58
CA PHE A 71 2.82 3.91 18.11
C PHE A 71 1.85 5.05 17.73
N THR A 72 1.77 6.08 18.57
CA THR A 72 0.83 7.19 18.39
C THR A 72 1.19 8.02 17.16
N THR A 73 2.47 8.34 17.00
CA THR A 73 2.96 9.10 15.85
C THR A 73 2.82 8.29 14.56
N ALA A 74 3.22 7.01 14.55
CA ALA A 74 3.08 6.15 13.39
C ALA A 74 1.61 6.03 12.95
N TYR A 75 0.71 5.74 13.89
CA TYR A 75 -0.72 5.65 13.62
C TYR A 75 -1.29 6.95 13.02
N LYS A 76 -0.97 8.10 13.61
CA LYS A 76 -1.45 9.41 13.11
C LYS A 76 -0.93 9.71 11.71
N GLN A 77 0.35 9.42 11.43
CA GLN A 77 0.95 9.66 10.11
C GLN A 77 0.33 8.76 9.04
N ILE A 78 0.15 7.47 9.33
CA ILE A 78 -0.46 6.53 8.38
C ILE A 78 -1.93 6.89 8.15
N LEU A 79 -2.68 7.24 9.21
CA LEU A 79 -4.07 7.67 9.08
C LEU A 79 -4.20 8.96 8.25
N HIS A 80 -3.30 9.92 8.46
CA HIS A 80 -3.27 11.15 7.68
C HIS A 80 -2.98 10.89 6.21
N LEU A 81 -1.95 10.08 5.90
CA LEU A 81 -1.60 9.71 4.53
C LEU A 81 -2.74 8.97 3.83
N LYS A 82 -3.38 8.02 4.53
CA LYS A 82 -4.54 7.28 4.04
C LYS A 82 -5.71 8.21 3.69
N THR A 83 -5.97 9.21 4.55
CA THR A 83 -7.08 10.16 4.35
C THR A 83 -6.79 11.13 3.22
N LEU A 84 -5.55 11.60 3.10
CA LEU A 84 -5.12 12.55 2.09
C LEU A 84 -5.14 11.94 0.69
N LYS A 85 -4.69 10.70 0.55
CA LYS A 85 -4.57 9.99 -0.75
C LYS A 85 -5.73 9.03 -1.03
N GLY A 86 -6.68 8.87 -0.12
CA GLY A 86 -7.83 7.97 -0.30
C GLY A 86 -7.45 6.48 -0.36
N LEU A 87 -6.36 6.08 0.29
CA LEU A 87 -5.81 4.73 0.18
C LEU A 87 -6.68 3.71 0.92
N ALA A 88 -6.86 2.53 0.34
CA ALA A 88 -7.48 1.41 1.06
C ALA A 88 -6.47 0.80 2.04
N LEU A 89 -6.94 0.38 3.22
CA LEU A 89 -6.07 -0.33 4.17
C LEU A 89 -5.62 -1.69 3.61
N ASN A 90 -6.47 -2.32 2.80
CA ASN A 90 -6.17 -3.61 2.17
C ASN A 90 -4.96 -3.48 1.24
N ASP A 91 -4.97 -2.50 0.33
CA ASP A 91 -3.85 -2.26 -0.59
C ASP A 91 -2.54 -1.96 0.16
N ILE A 92 -2.60 -1.18 1.24
CA ILE A 92 -1.44 -0.92 2.11
C ILE A 92 -0.92 -2.23 2.71
N LEU A 93 -1.81 -3.09 3.20
CA LEU A 93 -1.45 -4.34 3.86
C LEU A 93 -0.80 -5.33 2.88
N THR A 94 -1.36 -5.46 1.67
CA THR A 94 -0.79 -6.31 0.61
C THR A 94 0.60 -5.83 0.20
N GLU A 95 0.79 -4.52 0.00
CA GLU A 95 2.10 -3.96 -0.36
C GLU A 95 3.12 -4.09 0.78
N ILE A 96 2.71 -3.87 2.03
CA ILE A 96 3.57 -4.11 3.19
C ILE A 96 3.99 -5.57 3.28
N HIS A 97 3.08 -6.51 3.04
CA HIS A 97 3.40 -7.94 3.04
C HIS A 97 4.51 -8.30 2.04
N LEU A 98 4.44 -7.72 0.84
CA LEU A 98 5.48 -7.86 -0.19
C LEU A 98 6.80 -7.20 0.22
N LEU A 99 6.73 -6.03 0.86
CA LEU A 99 7.92 -5.30 1.32
C LEU A 99 8.63 -6.04 2.46
N VAL A 100 7.88 -6.58 3.43
CA VAL A 100 8.40 -7.38 4.56
C VAL A 100 9.16 -8.62 4.06
N HIS A 101 8.76 -9.18 2.92
CA HIS A 101 9.49 -10.30 2.31
C HIS A 101 10.88 -9.93 1.79
N ARG A 102 11.09 -8.65 1.45
CA ARG A 102 12.36 -8.09 0.95
C ARG A 102 13.28 -7.57 2.05
N VAL A 103 12.74 -7.30 3.24
CA VAL A 103 13.53 -6.83 4.38
C VAL A 103 14.15 -8.03 5.09
N ASP A 104 15.43 -7.93 5.41
CA ASP A 104 16.17 -8.94 6.17
C ASP A 104 15.80 -8.88 7.66
N PHE A 105 14.72 -9.57 8.01
CA PHE A 105 14.34 -9.83 9.40
C PHE A 105 14.84 -11.21 9.86
N PRO A 106 15.16 -11.39 11.16
CA PRO A 106 15.36 -12.72 11.74
C PRO A 106 14.17 -13.65 11.43
N PRO A 107 14.39 -14.94 11.12
CA PRO A 107 13.33 -15.84 10.66
C PRO A 107 12.15 -15.95 11.64
N ALA A 108 12.43 -16.04 12.94
CA ALA A 108 11.40 -16.15 13.98
C ALA A 108 10.50 -14.91 14.02
N VAL A 109 11.12 -13.73 13.97
CA VAL A 109 10.44 -12.43 13.98
C VAL A 109 9.61 -12.24 12.71
N ARG A 110 10.17 -12.59 11.55
CA ARG A 110 9.46 -12.54 10.26
C ARG A 110 8.21 -13.39 10.27
N ILE A 111 8.30 -14.63 10.74
CA ILE A 111 7.14 -15.54 10.83
C ILE A 111 6.08 -14.95 11.76
N SER A 112 6.46 -14.46 12.95
CA SER A 112 5.51 -13.86 13.87
C SER A 112 4.83 -12.62 13.29
N LEU A 113 5.55 -11.78 12.54
CA LEU A 113 4.98 -10.60 11.89
C LEU A 113 3.97 -11.00 10.81
N LEU A 114 4.32 -11.97 9.97
CA LEU A 114 3.46 -12.45 8.89
C LEU A 114 2.15 -13.06 9.42
N ILE A 115 2.21 -13.82 10.51
CA ILE A 115 1.00 -14.36 11.16
C ILE A 115 0.09 -13.22 11.63
N LYS A 116 0.64 -12.20 12.30
CA LYS A 116 -0.15 -11.06 12.76
C LYS A 116 -0.75 -10.25 11.61
N LEU A 117 -0.01 -10.08 10.50
CA LEU A 117 -0.53 -9.40 9.31
C LEU A 117 -1.66 -10.19 8.65
N ALA A 118 -1.54 -11.53 8.58
CA ALA A 118 -2.59 -12.40 8.05
C ALA A 118 -3.88 -12.34 8.90
N ASP A 119 -3.76 -12.28 10.23
CA ASP A 119 -4.92 -12.10 11.12
C ASP A 119 -5.63 -10.76 10.87
N VAL A 120 -4.86 -9.68 10.66
CA VAL A 120 -5.41 -8.35 10.35
C VAL A 120 -6.11 -8.36 8.99
N GLU A 121 -5.51 -8.98 7.97
CA GLU A 121 -6.11 -9.15 6.64
C GLU A 121 -7.43 -9.92 6.70
N HIS A 122 -7.44 -11.05 7.43
CA HIS A 122 -8.64 -11.86 7.60
C HIS A 122 -9.78 -11.09 8.28
N ARG A 123 -9.46 -10.32 9.32
CA ARG A 123 -10.45 -9.47 10.01
C ARG A 123 -10.95 -8.35 9.11
N LEU A 124 -10.07 -7.75 8.31
CA LEU A 124 -10.43 -6.71 7.35
C LEU A 124 -11.38 -7.26 6.28
N ALA A 125 -11.09 -8.44 5.74
CA ALA A 125 -11.95 -9.15 4.79
C ALA A 125 -13.32 -9.52 5.39
N SER A 126 -13.37 -9.74 6.71
CA SER A 126 -14.61 -10.00 7.45
C SER A 126 -15.47 -8.75 7.69
N GLY A 127 -15.05 -7.56 7.22
CA GLY A 127 -15.82 -6.32 7.31
C GLY A 127 -15.70 -5.58 8.64
N THR A 128 -14.62 -5.80 9.41
CA THR A 128 -14.38 -5.02 10.63
C THR A 128 -13.89 -3.59 10.32
N SER A 129 -13.93 -2.72 11.33
CA SER A 129 -13.50 -1.32 11.22
C SER A 129 -12.04 -1.20 10.83
N GLU A 130 -11.78 -0.53 9.70
CA GLU A 130 -10.42 -0.28 9.20
C GLU A 130 -9.57 0.51 10.20
N LYS A 131 -10.16 1.38 11.03
CA LYS A 131 -9.42 2.15 12.04
C LYS A 131 -8.81 1.23 13.10
N ILE A 132 -9.55 0.19 13.51
CA ILE A 132 -9.10 -0.80 14.49
C ILE A 132 -8.06 -1.73 13.86
N GLN A 133 -8.24 -2.11 12.60
CA GLN A 133 -7.26 -2.95 11.91
C GLN A 133 -5.94 -2.19 11.64
N LEU A 134 -6.01 -0.90 11.34
CA LEU A 134 -4.83 -0.05 11.21
C LEU A 134 -4.03 0.02 12.52
N SER A 135 -4.69 0.22 13.67
CA SER A 135 -4.00 0.20 14.96
C SER A 135 -3.43 -1.17 15.28
N SER A 136 -4.14 -2.25 14.95
CA SER A 136 -3.65 -3.63 15.08
C SER A 136 -2.39 -3.87 14.24
N MET A 137 -2.34 -3.34 13.01
CA MET A 137 -1.17 -3.44 12.14
C MET A 137 0.04 -2.74 12.77
N VAL A 138 -0.10 -1.49 13.21
CA VAL A 138 0.99 -0.74 13.85
C VAL A 138 1.46 -1.43 15.14
N ALA A 139 0.53 -1.97 15.93
CA ALA A 139 0.85 -2.72 17.14
C ALA A 139 1.64 -4.01 16.84
N ALA A 140 1.36 -4.68 15.71
CA ALA A 140 2.11 -5.86 15.30
C ALA A 140 3.59 -5.54 15.05
N PHE A 141 3.87 -4.41 14.39
CA PHE A 141 5.24 -3.94 14.16
C PHE A 141 5.96 -3.53 15.45
N GLN A 142 5.27 -2.84 16.37
CA GLN A 142 5.85 -2.48 17.68
C GLN A 142 6.19 -3.74 18.50
N ALA A 143 5.29 -4.71 18.57
CA ALA A 143 5.55 -5.95 19.29
C ALA A 143 6.74 -6.73 18.72
N VAL A 144 6.93 -6.67 17.41
CA VAL A 144 8.09 -7.27 16.72
C VAL A 144 9.38 -6.53 17.07
N ARG A 145 9.34 -5.19 17.10
CA ARG A 145 10.48 -4.38 17.53
C ARG A 145 10.92 -4.73 18.96
N ASP A 146 9.97 -4.90 19.88
CA ASP A 146 10.28 -5.26 21.27
C ASP A 146 10.98 -6.62 21.37
N ILE A 147 10.55 -7.61 20.56
CA ILE A 147 11.20 -8.93 20.48
C ILE A 147 12.63 -8.79 19.95
N VAL A 148 12.83 -8.03 18.87
CA VAL A 148 14.18 -7.82 18.29
C VAL A 148 15.10 -7.12 19.29
N VAL A 149 14.62 -6.12 20.02
CA VAL A 149 15.40 -5.43 21.06
C VAL A 149 15.78 -6.40 22.18
N SER A 150 14.85 -7.28 22.60
CA SER A 150 15.12 -8.28 23.62
C SER A 150 16.10 -9.38 23.20
N GLU A 151 16.14 -9.74 21.91
CA GLU A 151 17.12 -10.70 21.38
C GLU A 151 18.50 -10.08 21.14
N ALA A 152 18.57 -8.74 21.03
CA ALA A 152 19.82 -7.99 20.83
C ALA A 152 20.48 -7.52 22.13
N SER A 153 19.85 -7.75 23.29
CA SER A 153 20.39 -7.44 24.63
C SER A 153 20.82 -8.70 25.37
#